data_AF-A0A9E4KSW3-F1
#
_entry.id   AF-A0A9E4KSW3-F1
#
_cell.length_a   1.000
_cell.length_b   1.000
_cell.length_c   1.000
_cell.angle_alpha   90.00
_cell.angle_beta   90.00
_cell.angle_gamma   90.00
#
_symmetry.space_group_name_H-M   'P 1'
#
loop_
_entity.id
_entity.type
_entity.pdbx_description
1 polymer ?
#
loop_
_entity_poly.entity_id
_entity_poly.type
_entity_poly.pdbx_seq_one_letter_code
_entity_poly.pdbx_strand_id
1 'polypeptide(L)'
;MIVEQFYGGLFTCQGTYAPPGTLGTTDRTMAQFEYNPELARELLASANYDPENEIVINVFEGRYPSNVELAEYQAGAMREVGFNARAVVLETARWLDVARTGCGRAWREHKGEDPGDTYCLDLPPGPPCFCQPNTYQLNPSLETLDFA
;
A
#
# COMPACT_ATOMS: atom_id res chain seq x y z
N MET A 1 13.61 0.34 -12.96
CA MET A 1 13.89 -1.07 -12.58
C MET A 1 12.59 -1.88 -12.53
N ILE A 2 11.64 -1.60 -11.62
CA ILE A 2 10.34 -2.31 -11.52
C ILE A 2 9.51 -2.21 -12.80
N VAL A 3 9.32 -0.99 -13.31
CA VAL A 3 8.53 -0.72 -14.52
C VAL A 3 9.06 -1.46 -15.75
N GLU A 4 10.39 -1.51 -15.90
CA GLU A 4 11.03 -2.23 -17.00
C GLU A 4 10.86 -3.75 -16.85
N GLN A 5 11.10 -4.27 -15.65
CA GLN A 5 11.12 -5.72 -15.40
C GLN A 5 9.72 -6.35 -15.46
N PHE A 6 8.72 -5.73 -14.85
CA PHE A 6 7.38 -6.31 -14.73
C PHE A 6 6.41 -5.82 -15.79
N TYR A 7 6.68 -4.66 -16.41
CA TYR A 7 5.74 -4.01 -17.31
C TYR A 7 6.35 -3.57 -18.64
N GLY A 8 7.58 -3.97 -18.95
CA GLY A 8 8.21 -3.73 -20.26
C GLY A 8 8.33 -2.26 -20.64
N GLY A 9 8.45 -1.35 -19.67
CA GLY A 9 8.58 0.09 -19.93
C GLY A 9 7.27 0.78 -20.32
N LEU A 10 6.12 0.10 -20.22
CA LEU A 10 4.81 0.63 -20.64
C LEU A 10 4.25 1.72 -19.73
N PHE A 11 4.77 1.86 -18.51
CA PHE A 11 4.32 2.85 -17.53
C PHE A 11 5.41 3.86 -17.21
N THR A 12 5.02 5.00 -16.65
CA THR A 12 5.97 5.99 -16.10
C THR A 12 5.82 6.01 -14.60
N CYS A 13 6.93 5.90 -13.87
CA CYS A 13 6.90 6.08 -12.41
C CYS A 13 6.42 7.50 -12.06
N GLN A 14 5.62 7.63 -11.00
CA GLN A 14 5.18 8.93 -10.48
C GLN A 14 5.29 8.94 -8.95
N GLY A 15 5.59 10.11 -8.37
CA GLY A 15 5.68 10.28 -6.91
C GLY A 15 4.33 10.37 -6.20
N THR A 16 3.24 10.51 -6.95
CA THR A 16 1.86 10.56 -6.44
C THR A 16 1.00 9.52 -7.15
N TYR A 17 -0.11 9.16 -6.50
CA TYR A 17 -1.11 8.25 -7.07
C TYR A 17 -2.04 8.94 -8.07
N ALA A 18 -2.17 10.27 -8.00
CA ALA A 18 -3.13 11.05 -8.79
C ALA A 18 -2.52 11.43 -10.15
N PRO A 19 -3.26 11.26 -11.27
CA PRO A 19 -2.73 11.57 -12.58
C PRO A 19 -2.47 13.08 -12.76
N PRO A 20 -1.62 13.47 -13.74
CA PRO A 20 -1.46 14.86 -14.13
C PRO A 20 -2.81 15.49 -14.50
N GLY A 21 -3.08 16.70 -14.00
CA GLY A 21 -4.34 17.42 -14.21
C GLY A 21 -5.37 17.27 -13.09
N THR A 22 -5.15 16.37 -12.12
CA THR A 22 -5.96 16.32 -10.89
C THR A 22 -5.64 17.49 -9.97
N LEU A 23 -6.66 18.05 -9.31
CA LEU A 23 -6.48 19.11 -8.32
C LEU A 23 -5.51 18.66 -7.21
N GLY A 24 -4.50 19.47 -6.93
CA GLY A 24 -3.45 19.13 -5.96
C GLY A 24 -2.24 18.41 -6.55
N THR A 25 -2.32 17.95 -7.80
CA THR A 25 -1.18 17.39 -8.53
C THR A 25 -0.32 18.52 -9.13
N THR A 26 0.85 18.74 -8.55
CA THR A 26 1.86 19.72 -8.98
C THR A 26 3.18 19.02 -9.31
N ASP A 27 4.09 19.68 -10.01
CA ASP A 27 5.44 19.13 -10.30
C ASP A 27 6.14 18.66 -9.03
N ARG A 28 5.96 19.40 -7.92
CA ARG A 28 6.53 19.04 -6.62
C ARG A 28 5.94 17.76 -6.05
N THR A 29 4.63 17.58 -6.12
CA THR A 29 3.97 16.38 -5.56
C THR A 29 4.10 15.16 -6.48
N MET A 30 4.36 15.38 -7.77
CA MET A 30 4.66 14.31 -8.73
C MET A 30 6.12 13.86 -8.69
N ALA A 31 7.02 14.66 -8.11
CA ALA A 31 8.43 14.31 -7.97
C ALA A 31 8.60 12.99 -7.20
N GLN A 32 9.39 12.09 -7.75
CA GLN A 32 9.67 10.80 -7.14
C GLN A 32 10.66 10.95 -5.99
N PHE A 33 10.53 10.09 -4.98
CA PHE A 33 11.60 9.88 -4.02
C PHE A 33 12.78 9.18 -4.71
N GLU A 34 13.99 9.62 -4.39
CA GLU A 34 15.21 8.94 -4.81
C GLU A 34 15.28 7.55 -4.15
N TYR A 35 15.70 6.55 -4.93
CA TYR A 35 15.97 5.23 -4.38
C TYR A 35 17.27 5.24 -3.58
N ASN A 36 17.16 5.28 -2.24
CA ASN A 36 18.30 5.40 -1.34
C ASN A 36 18.17 4.45 -0.12
N PRO A 37 18.65 3.19 -0.23
CA PRO A 37 18.61 2.19 0.85
C PRO A 37 19.36 2.62 2.12
N GLU A 38 20.41 3.41 1.99
CA GLU A 38 21.25 3.91 3.07
C GLU A 38 20.46 4.89 3.94
N LEU A 39 19.78 5.86 3.31
CA LEU A 39 18.88 6.77 3.99
C LEU A 39 17.71 6.02 4.63
N ALA A 40 17.17 4.99 3.95
CA ALA A 40 16.10 4.17 4.51
C ALA A 40 16.53 3.47 5.81
N ARG A 41 17.77 2.94 5.86
CA ARG A 41 18.35 2.34 7.08
C ARG A 41 18.52 3.37 8.21
N GLU A 42 18.99 4.57 7.88
CA GLU A 42 19.14 5.67 8.85
C GLU A 42 17.79 6.07 9.45
N LEU A 43 16.78 6.26 8.60
CA LEU A 43 15.42 6.58 9.02
C LEU A 43 14.82 5.48 9.91
N LEU A 44 15.00 4.21 9.52
CA LEU A 44 14.53 3.07 10.31
C LEU A 44 15.15 3.03 11.71
N ALA A 45 16.47 3.29 11.81
CA ALA A 45 17.18 3.37 13.08
C ALA A 45 16.68 4.55 13.93
N SER A 46 16.49 5.73 13.32
CA SER A 46 15.97 6.91 14.02
C SER A 46 14.54 6.74 14.54
N ALA A 47 13.73 5.93 13.84
CA ALA A 47 12.38 5.59 14.24
C ALA A 47 12.32 4.58 15.40
N ASN A 48 13.47 4.02 15.81
CA ASN A 48 13.57 2.98 16.83
C ASN A 48 12.64 1.79 16.52
N TYR A 49 12.64 1.36 15.25
CA TYR A 49 11.85 0.21 14.82
C TYR A 49 12.32 -1.07 15.51
N ASP A 50 11.36 -1.79 16.07
CA ASP A 50 11.59 -3.11 16.67
C ASP A 50 11.44 -4.20 15.59
N PRO A 51 12.51 -4.94 15.27
CA PRO A 51 12.52 -5.97 14.23
C PRO A 51 11.67 -7.20 14.56
N GLU A 52 11.22 -7.37 15.80
CA GLU A 52 10.24 -8.40 16.15
C GLU A 52 8.85 -8.08 15.57
N ASN A 53 8.60 -6.84 15.16
CA ASN A 53 7.36 -6.45 14.50
C ASN A 53 7.34 -6.90 13.04
N GLU A 54 6.73 -8.05 12.79
CA GLU A 54 6.46 -8.52 11.43
C GLU A 54 5.49 -7.57 10.70
N ILE A 55 5.87 -7.17 9.48
CA ILE A 55 5.03 -6.46 8.52
C ILE A 55 4.58 -7.45 7.45
N VAL A 56 3.27 -7.70 7.39
CA VAL A 56 2.67 -8.58 6.38
C VAL A 56 2.09 -7.76 5.24
N ILE A 57 2.62 -7.97 4.03
CA ILE A 57 2.10 -7.40 2.78
C ILE A 57 1.03 -8.35 2.24
N ASN A 58 -0.24 -7.99 2.40
CA ASN A 58 -1.35 -8.82 1.93
C ASN A 58 -1.69 -8.50 0.47
N VAL A 59 -1.56 -9.49 -0.40
CA VAL A 59 -1.85 -9.41 -1.84
C VAL A 59 -2.87 -10.47 -2.23
N PHE A 60 -3.58 -10.26 -3.34
CA PHE A 60 -4.39 -11.28 -4.00
C PHE A 60 -4.05 -11.32 -5.48
N GLU A 61 -4.29 -12.46 -6.12
CA GLU A 61 -3.97 -12.66 -7.53
C GLU A 61 -5.06 -12.05 -8.45
N GLY A 62 -4.66 -11.57 -9.62
CA GLY A 62 -5.61 -11.24 -10.70
C GLY A 62 -6.14 -9.81 -10.75
N ARG A 63 -5.69 -8.89 -9.88
CA ARG A 63 -6.05 -7.46 -9.99
C ARG A 63 -5.22 -6.70 -11.01
N TYR A 64 -3.92 -6.97 -11.06
CA TYR A 64 -2.94 -6.32 -11.94
C TYR A 64 -1.93 -7.34 -12.45
N PRO A 65 -1.29 -7.11 -13.62
CA PRO A 65 -0.18 -7.95 -14.06
C PRO A 65 0.93 -7.96 -13.02
N SER A 66 1.47 -9.15 -12.75
CA SER A 66 2.62 -9.38 -11.87
C SER A 66 2.38 -8.92 -10.40
N ASN A 67 1.14 -8.99 -9.93
CA ASN A 67 0.76 -8.45 -8.62
C ASN A 67 1.48 -9.15 -7.46
N VAL A 68 1.60 -10.48 -7.53
CA VAL A 68 2.24 -11.28 -6.48
C VAL A 68 3.74 -11.04 -6.48
N GLU A 69 4.35 -11.02 -7.66
CA GLU A 69 5.78 -10.79 -7.86
C GLU A 69 6.20 -9.40 -7.39
N LEU A 70 5.34 -8.39 -7.58
CA LEU A 70 5.58 -7.04 -7.07
C LEU A 70 5.54 -7.01 -5.53
N ALA A 71 4.60 -7.70 -4.90
CA ALA A 71 4.52 -7.80 -3.45
C ALA A 71 5.74 -8.54 -2.86
N GLU A 72 6.20 -9.60 -3.51
CA GLU A 72 7.41 -10.33 -3.14
C GLU A 72 8.67 -9.46 -3.27
N TYR A 73 8.79 -8.73 -4.39
CA TYR A 73 9.86 -7.75 -4.59
C TYR A 73 9.85 -6.68 -3.49
N GLN A 74 8.68 -6.14 -3.15
CA GLN A 74 8.54 -5.15 -2.08
C GLN A 74 9.00 -5.71 -0.73
N ALA A 75 8.56 -6.92 -0.36
CA ALA A 75 9.02 -7.59 0.86
C ALA A 75 10.54 -7.79 0.85
N GLY A 76 11.13 -8.14 -0.29
CA GLY A 76 12.58 -8.24 -0.48
C GLY A 76 13.31 -6.94 -0.21
N ALA A 77 12.92 -5.86 -0.89
CA ALA A 77 13.52 -4.54 -0.72
C ALA A 77 13.39 -4.00 0.71
N MET A 78 12.27 -4.28 1.39
CA MET A 78 12.10 -3.93 2.81
C MET A 78 13.06 -4.71 3.71
N ARG A 79 13.26 -6.00 3.46
CA ARG A 79 14.21 -6.82 4.24
C ARG A 79 15.66 -6.36 4.04
N GLU A 80 16.04 -5.89 2.86
CA GLU A 80 17.39 -5.36 2.58
C GLU A 80 17.76 -4.15 3.44
N VAL A 81 16.77 -3.39 3.93
CA VAL A 81 16.98 -2.21 4.78
C VAL A 81 16.65 -2.47 6.25
N GLY A 82 16.32 -3.71 6.63
CA GLY A 82 16.19 -4.14 8.02
C GLY A 82 14.77 -4.31 8.56
N PHE A 83 13.74 -4.24 7.71
CA PHE A 83 12.38 -4.60 8.14
C PHE A 83 12.21 -6.12 8.23
N ASN A 84 11.43 -6.57 9.21
CA ASN A 84 10.87 -7.92 9.22
C ASN A 84 9.60 -7.94 8.38
N ALA A 85 9.71 -8.24 7.07
CA ALA A 85 8.60 -8.15 6.13
C ALA A 85 8.44 -9.40 5.26
N ARG A 86 7.18 -9.80 5.01
CA ARG A 86 6.83 -10.88 4.08
C ARG A 86 5.57 -10.57 3.28
N ALA A 87 5.49 -11.14 2.08
CA ALA A 87 4.28 -11.13 1.26
C ALA A 87 3.42 -12.37 1.54
N VAL A 88 2.09 -12.19 1.52
CA VAL A 88 1.11 -13.27 1.63
C VAL A 88 0.06 -13.11 0.56
N VAL A 89 -0.11 -14.17 -0.23
CA VAL A 89 -1.21 -14.27 -1.18
C VAL A 89 -2.44 -14.78 -0.43
N LEU A 90 -3.51 -14.02 -0.48
CA LEU A 90 -4.82 -14.36 0.06
C LEU A 90 -5.80 -14.64 -1.08
N GLU A 91 -6.77 -15.50 -0.82
CA GLU A 91 -7.97 -15.58 -1.66
C GLU A 91 -8.71 -14.23 -1.62
N THR A 92 -9.33 -13.82 -2.72
CA THR A 92 -9.92 -12.49 -2.90
C THR A 92 -10.93 -12.10 -1.82
N ALA A 93 -11.86 -12.98 -1.44
CA ALA A 93 -12.82 -12.69 -0.37
C ALA A 93 -12.10 -12.51 0.98
N ARG A 94 -11.11 -13.36 1.27
CA ARG A 94 -10.26 -13.19 2.45
C ARG A 94 -9.48 -11.88 2.42
N TRP A 95 -8.90 -11.51 1.28
CA TRP A 95 -8.22 -10.23 1.12
C TRP A 95 -9.16 -9.05 1.38
N LEU A 96 -10.39 -9.10 0.84
CA LEU A 96 -11.41 -8.07 1.07
C LEU A 96 -11.82 -7.95 2.55
N ASP A 97 -11.89 -9.06 3.27
CA ASP A 97 -12.18 -9.06 4.71
C ASP A 97 -11.09 -8.37 5.52
N VAL A 98 -9.82 -8.61 5.16
CA VAL A 98 -8.67 -8.00 5.84
C VAL A 98 -8.48 -6.53 5.41
N ALA A 99 -8.62 -6.21 4.12
CA ALA A 99 -8.46 -4.87 3.58
C ALA A 99 -9.57 -3.90 4.02
N ARG A 100 -10.77 -4.40 4.34
CA ARG A 100 -11.92 -3.59 4.77
C ARG A 100 -12.12 -3.66 6.27
N THR A 101 -11.12 -3.26 7.03
CA THR A 101 -11.18 -3.11 8.50
C THR A 101 -11.23 -1.64 8.91
N GLY A 102 -11.64 -1.36 10.16
CA GLY A 102 -11.81 0.01 10.67
C GLY A 102 -12.72 0.86 9.77
N CYS A 103 -12.18 1.95 9.22
CA CYS A 103 -12.87 2.86 8.28
C CYS A 103 -13.50 2.17 7.08
N GLY A 104 -12.89 1.08 6.58
CA GLY A 104 -13.45 0.31 5.46
C GLY A 104 -14.77 -0.40 5.79
N ARG A 105 -15.10 -0.55 7.08
CA ARG A 105 -16.43 -1.00 7.54
C ARG A 105 -17.37 0.14 7.89
N ALA A 106 -16.85 1.25 8.41
CA ALA A 106 -17.60 2.44 8.79
C ALA A 106 -18.72 2.79 7.81
N TRP A 107 -18.37 2.88 6.52
CA TRP A 107 -19.30 3.21 5.44
C TRP A 107 -20.48 2.22 5.32
N ARG A 108 -20.21 0.91 5.49
CA ARG A 108 -21.23 -0.14 5.47
C ARG A 108 -22.09 -0.11 6.73
N GLU A 109 -21.47 0.08 7.89
CA GLU A 109 -22.14 0.12 9.18
C GLU A 109 -23.05 1.35 9.31
N HIS A 110 -22.67 2.47 8.70
CA HIS A 110 -23.46 3.70 8.61
C HIS A 110 -24.37 3.77 7.38
N LYS A 111 -24.58 2.66 6.66
CA LYS A 111 -25.54 2.56 5.54
C LYS A 111 -25.37 3.65 4.47
N GLY A 112 -24.14 4.09 4.22
CA GLY A 112 -23.82 5.12 3.23
C GLY A 112 -23.99 6.57 3.72
N GLU A 113 -24.18 6.77 5.03
CA GLU A 113 -24.06 8.09 5.66
C GLU A 113 -22.60 8.34 6.07
N ASP A 114 -22.13 9.58 5.84
CA ASP A 114 -20.79 10.01 6.23
C ASP A 114 -20.69 10.12 7.76
N PRO A 115 -19.87 9.30 8.43
CA PRO A 115 -19.71 9.36 9.87
C PRO A 115 -18.86 10.55 10.36
N GLY A 116 -18.34 11.36 9.44
CA GLY A 116 -17.52 12.53 9.71
C GLY A 116 -16.01 12.23 9.64
N ASP A 117 -15.24 13.27 9.32
CA ASP A 117 -13.81 13.19 8.98
C ASP A 117 -12.92 12.55 10.06
N THR A 118 -13.31 12.62 11.34
CA THR A 118 -12.52 12.10 12.46
C THR A 118 -12.97 10.73 12.96
N TYR A 119 -14.10 10.21 12.49
CA TYR A 119 -14.65 8.92 12.94
C TYR A 119 -13.62 7.79 12.90
N CYS A 120 -12.84 7.78 11.82
CA CYS A 120 -11.75 6.85 11.58
C CYS A 120 -10.68 6.81 12.67
N LEU A 121 -10.39 7.96 13.29
CA LEU A 121 -9.31 8.11 14.27
C LEU A 121 -9.66 7.45 15.61
N ASP A 122 -10.94 7.34 15.90
CA ASP A 122 -11.45 6.82 17.18
C ASP A 122 -11.78 5.31 17.12
N LEU A 123 -11.66 4.69 15.95
CA LEU A 123 -11.95 3.26 15.80
C LEU A 123 -10.84 2.40 16.39
N PRO A 124 -11.17 1.40 17.24
CA PRO A 124 -10.20 0.38 17.59
C PRO A 124 -9.79 -0.42 16.34
N PRO A 125 -8.62 -1.07 16.35
CA PRO A 125 -8.24 -1.99 15.29
C PRO A 125 -9.37 -2.99 15.01
N GLY A 126 -9.87 -2.98 13.78
CA GLY A 126 -11.00 -3.82 13.42
C GLY A 126 -10.63 -5.32 13.39
N PRO A 127 -11.56 -6.25 13.71
CA PRO A 127 -11.47 -7.64 13.24
C PRO A 127 -11.20 -7.68 11.74
N PRO A 128 -10.51 -8.69 11.18
CA PRO A 128 -10.02 -9.88 11.88
C PRO A 128 -8.62 -9.71 12.50
N CYS A 129 -7.93 -8.59 12.26
CA CYS A 129 -6.50 -8.50 12.55
C CYS A 129 -6.17 -7.90 13.92
N PHE A 130 -7.08 -7.11 14.52
CA PHE A 130 -7.08 -6.60 15.91
C PHE A 130 -5.80 -5.92 16.45
N CYS A 131 -4.64 -5.98 15.78
CA CYS A 131 -3.35 -5.74 16.41
C CYS A 131 -2.17 -5.37 15.48
N GLN A 132 -2.26 -5.12 14.15
CA GLN A 132 -1.02 -4.93 13.38
C GLN A 132 -1.04 -4.01 12.14
N PRO A 133 0.14 -3.43 11.79
CA PRO A 133 0.40 -2.52 10.68
C PRO A 133 0.50 -3.27 9.35
N ASN A 134 -0.46 -4.16 9.11
CA ASN A 134 -0.54 -4.88 7.85
C ASN A 134 -0.66 -3.86 6.73
N THR A 135 0.28 -3.91 5.79
CA THR A 135 0.18 -3.09 4.59
C THR A 135 -0.59 -3.90 3.56
N TYR A 136 -1.58 -3.23 2.99
CA TYR A 136 -2.22 -3.71 1.77
C TYR A 136 -1.45 -3.09 0.63
N GLN A 137 -1.24 -3.86 -0.43
CA GLN A 137 -0.61 -3.30 -1.61
C GLN A 137 -1.44 -2.09 -2.07
N LEU A 138 -0.79 -0.94 -2.09
CA LEU A 138 -1.34 0.30 -2.61
C LEU A 138 -1.59 0.08 -4.10
N ASN A 139 -2.82 0.37 -4.54
CA ASN A 139 -3.15 0.36 -5.96
C ASN A 139 -2.13 1.24 -6.70
N PRO A 140 -1.45 0.75 -7.76
CA PRO A 140 -0.74 1.65 -8.67
C PRO A 140 -1.80 2.52 -9.36
N SER A 141 -1.96 3.74 -8.84
CA SER A 141 -2.96 4.75 -9.19
C SER A 141 -4.42 4.48 -8.78
N LEU A 142 -5.10 5.57 -8.41
CA LEU A 142 -6.55 5.66 -8.33
C LEU A 142 -7.04 6.14 -9.71
N GLU A 143 -8.06 5.45 -10.25
CA GLU A 143 -9.08 6.01 -11.15
C GLU A 143 -8.82 6.21 -12.67
N THR A 144 -7.97 5.40 -13.31
CA THR A 144 -8.01 5.27 -14.79
C THR A 144 -7.83 3.84 -15.28
N LEU A 145 -8.60 2.90 -14.71
CA LEU A 145 -8.90 1.61 -15.37
C LEU A 145 -10.30 1.63 -16.01
N ASP A 146 -10.64 2.73 -16.67
CA ASP A 146 -11.55 2.68 -17.80
C ASP A 146 -10.65 2.60 -19.04
N PHE A 147 -10.37 1.38 -19.50
CA PHE A 147 -9.89 1.21 -20.86
C PHE A 147 -11.02 1.67 -21.79
N ALA A 148 -10.85 2.88 -22.35
CA ALA A 148 -11.46 3.23 -23.62
C ALA A 148 -10.76 2.46 -24.75
#